data_AF-A0A498GDG8-F1
#
_entry.id   AF-A0A498GDG8-F1
#
_cell.length_a   1.000
_cell.length_b   1.000
_cell.length_c   1.000
_cell.angle_alpha   90.00
_cell.angle_beta   90.00
_cell.angle_gamma   90.00
#
_symmetry.space_group_name_H-M   'P 1'
#
loop_
_entity.id
_entity.type
_entity.pdbx_description
1 polymer ?
#
loop_
_entity_poly.entity_id
_entity_poly.type
_entity_poly.pdbx_seq_one_letter_code
_entity_poly.pdbx_strand_id
1 'polypeptide(L)'
;MATTRSPLIVLGGLVAVAFLPLLVMWIVVTDVGTFAYFAGFALYFLVAHVALPGWVYLDATGRGSDAVLAWTALCFFLPFVGFVAYYFLGQPDAPYEVDATARAR
;
A
#
# COMPACT_ATOMS: atom_id res chain seq x y z
N MET A 1 21.69 -28.95 -3.23
CA MET A 1 20.75 -28.23 -4.13
C MET A 1 19.95 -27.26 -3.27
N ALA A 2 20.05 -25.95 -3.52
CA ALA A 2 19.20 -24.98 -2.84
C ALA A 2 17.80 -25.09 -3.44
N THR A 3 16.82 -25.57 -2.67
CA THR A 3 15.42 -25.55 -3.09
C THR A 3 14.97 -24.09 -3.16
N THR A 4 14.77 -23.56 -4.36
CA THR A 4 14.20 -22.22 -4.55
C THR A 4 12.80 -22.21 -3.94
N ARG A 5 12.61 -21.50 -2.82
CA ARG A 5 11.30 -21.36 -2.19
C ARG A 5 10.35 -20.72 -3.21
N SER A 6 9.11 -21.22 -3.30
CA SER A 6 8.10 -20.67 -4.21
C SER A 6 7.99 -19.15 -4.00
N PRO A 7 8.13 -18.33 -5.06
CA PRO A 7 8.05 -16.87 -4.95
C PRO A 7 6.77 -16.38 -4.27
N LEU A 8 5.65 -17.10 -4.45
CA LEU A 8 4.38 -16.80 -3.80
C LEU A 8 4.43 -17.00 -2.27
N ILE A 9 5.18 -18.00 -1.79
CA ILE A 9 5.38 -18.22 -0.36
C ILE A 9 6.22 -17.09 0.23
N VAL A 10 7.25 -16.63 -0.49
CA VAL A 10 8.08 -15.50 -0.06
C VAL A 10 7.23 -14.23 0.01
N LEU A 11 6.43 -13.95 -1.03
CA LEU A 11 5.53 -12.80 -1.06
C LEU A 11 4.50 -12.86 0.08
N GLY A 12 3.84 -14.01 0.28
CA GLY A 12 2.89 -14.20 1.38
C GLY A 12 3.55 -13.99 2.75
N GLY A 13 4.78 -14.45 2.91
CA GLY A 13 5.58 -14.20 4.12
C GLY A 13 5.89 -12.71 4.33
N LEU A 14 6.27 -11.98 3.28
CA LEU A 14 6.53 -10.54 3.36
C LEU A 14 5.27 -9.75 3.70
N VAL A 15 4.13 -10.10 3.10
CA VAL A 15 2.82 -9.52 3.43
C VAL A 15 2.47 -9.80 4.88
N ALA A 16 2.65 -11.04 5.36
CA ALA A 16 2.40 -11.38 6.75
C ALA A 16 3.31 -10.58 7.70
N VAL A 17 4.60 -10.42 7.38
CA VAL A 17 5.53 -9.59 8.16
C VAL A 17 5.10 -8.13 8.22
N ALA A 18 4.54 -7.59 7.14
CA ALA A 18 4.03 -6.22 7.13
C ALA A 18 2.73 -6.06 7.94
N PHE A 19 1.80 -7.01 7.83
CA PHE A 19 0.45 -6.88 8.40
C PHE A 19 0.30 -7.42 9.82
N LEU A 20 1.05 -8.45 10.22
CA LEU A 20 0.91 -9.04 11.56
C LEU A 20 1.21 -8.04 12.68
N PRO A 21 2.29 -7.24 12.64
CA PRO A 21 2.54 -6.25 13.67
C PRO A 21 1.43 -5.19 13.74
N LEU A 22 0.91 -4.76 12.59
CA LEU A 22 -0.20 -3.81 12.51
C LEU A 22 -1.49 -4.38 13.10
N LEU A 23 -1.78 -5.65 12.81
CA LEU A 23 -2.93 -6.35 13.36
C LEU A 23 -2.81 -6.51 14.89
N VAL A 24 -1.63 -6.90 15.38
CA VAL A 24 -1.36 -7.02 16.82
C VAL A 24 -1.51 -5.67 17.50
N MET A 25 -0.92 -4.61 16.92
CA MET A 25 -1.05 -3.25 17.44
C MET A 25 -2.52 -2.81 17.48
N TRP A 26 -3.28 -3.06 16.41
CA TRP A 26 -4.71 -2.77 16.35
C TRP A 26 -5.47 -3.46 17.48
N ILE A 27 -5.28 -4.77 17.68
CA ILE A 27 -5.91 -5.53 18.76
C ILE A 27 -5.59 -4.94 20.15
N VAL A 28 -4.36 -4.48 20.36
CA VAL A 28 -3.89 -4.03 21.68
C VAL A 28 -4.32 -2.61 22.02
N VAL A 29 -4.40 -1.71 21.03
CA VAL A 29 -4.44 -0.26 21.28
C VAL A 29 -5.81 0.38 20.98
N THR A 30 -6.71 -0.30 20.25
CA THR A 30 -7.92 0.35 19.74
C THR A 30 -9.17 -0.55 19.84
N ASP A 31 -10.36 0.04 19.66
CA ASP A 31 -11.62 -0.70 19.69
C ASP A 31 -12.09 -1.19 18.29
N VAL A 32 -13.08 -2.09 18.31
CA VAL A 32 -13.64 -2.75 17.13
C VAL A 32 -14.19 -1.75 16.10
N GLY A 33 -14.65 -0.57 16.51
CA GLY A 33 -15.17 0.47 15.61
C GLY A 33 -14.14 0.98 14.60
N THR A 34 -12.85 0.86 14.91
CA THR A 34 -11.77 1.24 13.99
C THR A 34 -11.35 0.13 13.02
N PHE A 35 -11.90 -1.08 13.16
CA PHE A 35 -11.58 -2.21 12.28
C PHE A 35 -11.81 -1.88 10.81
N ALA A 36 -12.86 -1.12 10.50
CA ALA A 36 -13.18 -0.72 9.14
C ALA A 36 -12.03 0.06 8.48
N TYR A 37 -11.31 0.91 9.23
CA TYR A 37 -10.15 1.63 8.71
C TYR A 37 -8.96 0.70 8.48
N PHE A 38 -8.70 -0.22 9.42
CA PHE A 38 -7.64 -1.21 9.25
C PHE A 38 -7.91 -2.13 8.05
N ALA A 39 -9.13 -2.68 7.95
CA ALA A 39 -9.56 -3.52 6.85
C ALA A 39 -9.53 -2.77 5.51
N GLY A 40 -9.99 -1.52 5.50
CA GLY A 40 -9.93 -0.65 4.32
C GLY A 40 -8.49 -0.41 3.85
N PHE A 41 -7.59 -0.11 4.79
CA PHE A 41 -6.15 0.03 4.49
C PHE A 41 -5.54 -1.27 3.96
N ALA A 42 -5.84 -2.41 4.58
CA ALA A 42 -5.33 -3.71 4.15
C ALA A 42 -5.81 -4.08 2.75
N LEU A 43 -7.10 -3.88 2.47
CA LEU A 43 -7.67 -4.11 1.14
C LEU A 43 -7.02 -3.19 0.10
N TYR A 44 -6.92 -1.90 0.40
CA TYR A 44 -6.25 -0.93 -0.46
C TYR A 44 -4.81 -1.35 -0.77
N PHE A 45 -4.02 -1.72 0.25
CA PHE A 45 -2.63 -2.15 0.06
C PHE A 45 -2.54 -3.38 -0.84
N LEU A 46 -3.33 -4.42 -0.56
CA LEU A 46 -3.30 -5.66 -1.33
C LEU A 46 -3.69 -5.42 -2.79
N VAL A 47 -4.71 -4.61 -3.04
CA VAL A 47 -5.14 -4.31 -4.41
C VAL A 47 -4.09 -3.46 -5.13
N ALA A 48 -3.69 -2.33 -4.53
CA ALA A 48 -2.85 -1.33 -5.18
C ALA A 48 -1.39 -1.75 -5.33
N HIS A 49 -0.85 -2.54 -4.40
CA HIS A 49 0.58 -2.88 -4.37
C HIS A 49 0.88 -4.34 -4.68
N VAL A 50 -0.12 -5.22 -4.71
CA VAL A 50 0.07 -6.64 -5.02
C VAL A 50 -0.72 -7.08 -6.24
N ALA A 51 -2.05 -6.97 -6.20
CA ALA A 51 -2.90 -7.50 -7.25
C ALA A 51 -2.74 -6.74 -8.57
N LEU A 52 -2.83 -5.41 -8.55
CA LEU A 52 -2.70 -4.59 -9.77
C LEU A 52 -1.29 -4.64 -10.37
N PRO A 53 -0.18 -4.44 -9.62
CA PRO A 53 1.15 -4.56 -10.20
C PRO A 53 1.43 -5.97 -10.71
N GLY A 54 0.99 -7.01 -9.98
CA GLY A 54 1.11 -8.40 -10.43
C GLY A 54 0.35 -8.65 -11.73
N TRP A 55 -0.86 -8.10 -11.86
CA TRP A 55 -1.64 -8.19 -13.10
C TRP A 55 -0.96 -7.46 -14.27
N VAL A 56 -0.48 -6.23 -14.05
CA VAL A 56 0.26 -5.46 -15.07
C VAL A 56 1.51 -6.20 -15.52
N TYR A 57 2.26 -6.81 -14.60
CA TYR A 57 3.40 -7.64 -14.94
C TYR A 57 3.03 -8.80 -15.88
N LEU A 58 1.97 -9.54 -15.53
CA LEU A 58 1.51 -10.69 -16.32
C LEU A 58 0.99 -10.27 -17.71
N ASP A 59 0.18 -9.20 -17.79
CA ASP A 59 -0.34 -8.69 -19.06
C ASP A 59 0.79 -8.15 -19.95
N ALA A 60 1.71 -7.34 -19.41
CA ALA A 60 2.82 -6.79 -20.18
C ALA A 60 3.79 -7.89 -20.67
N THR A 61 4.02 -8.93 -19.85
CA THR A 61 4.80 -10.11 -20.25
C THR A 61 4.08 -10.89 -21.36
N GLY A 62 2.77 -11.14 -21.20
CA GLY A 62 1.97 -11.86 -22.18
C GLY A 62 1.87 -11.16 -23.54
N ARG A 63 2.02 -9.83 -23.56
CA ARG A 63 2.06 -9.01 -24.77
C ARG A 63 3.47 -8.83 -25.36
N GLY A 64 4.51 -9.39 -24.74
CA GLY A 64 5.89 -9.27 -25.23
C GLY A 64 6.46 -7.85 -25.13
N SER A 65 6.05 -7.07 -24.13
CA SER A 65 6.57 -5.72 -23.92
C SER A 65 8.04 -5.74 -23.50
N ASP A 66 8.89 -4.90 -24.09
CA ASP A 66 10.29 -4.71 -23.65
C ASP A 66 10.40 -3.90 -22.33
N ALA A 67 9.27 -3.37 -21.84
CA ALA A 67 9.21 -2.47 -20.70
C ALA A 67 8.38 -3.03 -19.52
N VAL A 68 8.24 -4.36 -19.38
CA VAL A 68 7.44 -5.02 -18.32
C VAL A 68 7.71 -4.44 -16.93
N LEU A 69 8.99 -4.32 -16.55
CA LEU A 69 9.37 -3.83 -15.23
C LEU A 69 9.03 -2.35 -15.04
N ALA A 70 9.14 -1.54 -16.09
CA ALA A 70 8.79 -0.12 -16.02
C ALA A 70 7.29 0.07 -15.79
N TRP A 71 6.44 -0.68 -16.51
CA TRP A 71 4.99 -0.64 -16.32
C TRP A 71 4.57 -1.14 -14.94
N THR A 72 5.19 -2.23 -14.48
CA THR A 72 4.94 -2.81 -13.16
C THR A 72 5.33 -1.83 -12.04
N ALA A 73 6.52 -1.23 -12.14
CA ALA A 73 6.99 -0.23 -11.18
C ALA A 73 6.10 1.02 -11.20
N LEU A 74 5.73 1.51 -12.38
CA LEU A 74 4.81 2.64 -12.50
C LEU A 74 3.47 2.35 -11.83
N CYS A 75 2.90 1.17 -12.05
CA CYS A 75 1.66 0.75 -11.39
C CYS A 75 1.82 0.68 -9.85
N PHE A 76 2.94 0.13 -9.37
CA PHE A 76 3.23 0.04 -7.94
C PHE A 76 3.42 1.40 -7.26
N PHE A 77 4.07 2.36 -7.93
CA PHE A 77 4.37 3.68 -7.36
C PHE A 77 3.29 4.75 -7.62
N LEU A 78 2.34 4.50 -8.54
CA LEU A 78 1.24 5.42 -8.82
C LEU A 78 0.45 5.87 -7.58
N PRO A 79 0.20 5.01 -6.56
CA PRO A 79 -0.53 5.43 -5.37
C PRO A 79 0.18 6.54 -4.56
N PHE A 80 1.48 6.77 -4.76
CA PHE A 80 2.22 7.86 -4.12
C PHE A 80 2.04 9.22 -4.81
N VAL A 81 1.43 9.28 -6.00
CA VAL A 81 1.26 10.53 -6.76
C VAL A 81 0.47 11.57 -5.98
N GLY A 82 -0.57 11.17 -5.25
CA GLY A 82 -1.34 12.10 -4.41
C GLY A 82 -0.52 12.73 -3.29
N PHE A 83 0.36 11.94 -2.65
CA PHE A 83 1.31 12.44 -1.64
C PHE A 83 2.26 13.48 -2.24
N VAL A 84 2.85 13.16 -3.40
CA VAL A 84 3.74 14.09 -4.12
C VAL A 84 2.99 15.36 -4.51
N ALA A 85 1.78 15.23 -5.07
CA ALA A 85 0.99 16.37 -5.48
C ALA A 85 0.65 17.30 -4.31
N TYR A 86 0.28 16.74 -3.15
CA TYR A 86 0.02 17.53 -1.94
C TYR A 86 1.24 18.36 -1.55
N TYR A 87 2.42 17.74 -1.39
CA TYR A 87 3.61 18.44 -0.92
C TYR A 87 4.19 19.45 -1.92
N PHE A 88 4.07 19.20 -3.22
CA PHE A 88 4.72 20.05 -4.23
C PHE A 88 3.79 21.04 -4.92
N LEU A 89 2.47 20.83 -4.91
CA LEU A 89 1.52 21.71 -5.62
C LEU A 89 0.45 22.34 -4.73
N GLY A 90 0.07 21.71 -3.61
CA GLY A 90 -1.20 22.03 -2.95
C GLY A 90 -1.15 22.10 -1.44
N GLN A 91 0.03 22.14 -0.82
CA GLN A 91 0.13 22.30 0.62
C GLN A 91 -0.34 23.70 0.99
N PRO A 92 -1.40 23.85 1.81
CA PRO A 92 -1.86 25.17 2.23
C PRO A 92 -0.79 25.88 3.05
N ASP A 93 -0.66 27.21 2.89
CA ASP A 93 0.24 28.06 3.70
C ASP A 93 -0.23 28.22 5.16
N ALA A 94 -1.32 27.55 5.54
CA ALA A 94 -1.87 27.62 6.88
C ALA A 94 -0.98 26.89 7.90
N PRO A 95 -0.94 27.34 9.17
CA PRO A 95 -0.23 26.66 10.23
C PRO A 95 -0.74 25.22 10.39
N TYR A 96 0.17 24.29 10.66
CA TYR A 96 -0.18 22.92 11.00
C TYR A 96 -0.79 22.88 12.41
N GLU A 97 -2.11 22.70 12.49
CA GLU A 97 -2.85 22.53 13.75
C GLU A 97 -3.35 21.09 13.88
N VAL A 98 -2.98 20.39 14.97
CA VAL A 98 -3.41 19.00 15.25
C VAL A 98 -4.28 18.90 16.50
N ASP A 99 -4.52 20.01 17.19
CA ASP A 99 -5.27 20.00 18.43
C ASP A 99 -6.70 19.51 18.20
N ALA A 100 -7.16 18.61 19.07
CA ALA A 100 -8.47 17.97 18.96
C ALA A 100 -9.65 18.97 18.95
N THR A 101 -9.45 20.17 19.48
CA THR A 101 -10.41 21.30 19.46
C THR A 101 -10.58 21.93 18.08
N ALA A 102 -9.62 21.77 17.16
CA ALA A 102 -9.68 22.36 15.83
C ALA A 102 -10.72 21.67 14.91
N ARG A 103 -11.05 20.39 15.13
CA ARG A 103 -12.09 19.67 14.35
C ARG A 103 -13.53 19.99 14.77
N ALA A 104 -13.73 20.71 15.87
CA ALA A 104 -15.04 20.96 16.47
C ALA A 104 -15.58 22.39 16.23
N ARG A 105 -14.88 23.21 15.46
CA ARG A 105 -15.36 24.51 14.94
C ARG A 105 -15.82 24.36 13.50
#